data_AF-A0A7S3UWW2-F1
#
_entry.id   AF-A0A7S3UWW2-F1
#
_cell.length_a   1.000
_cell.length_b   1.000
_cell.length_c   1.000
_cell.angle_alpha   90.00
_cell.angle_beta   90.00
_cell.angle_gamma   90.00
#
_symmetry.space_group_name_H-M   'P 1'
#
loop_
_entity.id
_entity.type
_entity.pdbx_description
1 polymer ?
#
loop_
_entity_poly.entity_id
_entity_poly.type
_entity_poly.pdbx_seq_one_letter_code
_entity_poly.pdbx_strand_id
1 'polypeptide(L)'
;MAPAAFDVRLPRCEAPGCVRQPWFNYARGRKGRACDLHQAPGMVPVEAASCLARGCPTRAFFNYPGEACGKLCGQHHFEGMVDVVPDEKKPRTAPTFARAAGDRGEG
;
A
#
# COMPACT_ATOMS: atom_id res chain seq x y z
N MET A 1 32.69 18.94 3.65
CA MET A 1 31.58 18.56 4.55
C MET A 1 30.29 18.60 3.74
N ALA A 2 29.74 17.47 3.36
CA ALA A 2 28.53 17.42 2.53
C ALA A 2 27.29 17.46 3.45
N PRO A 3 26.40 18.47 3.38
CA PRO A 3 25.07 18.33 3.93
C PRO A 3 24.22 17.52 2.96
N ALA A 4 24.34 16.19 3.02
CA ALA A 4 23.39 15.31 2.38
C ALA A 4 22.31 14.95 3.40
N ALA A 5 21.16 15.60 3.33
CA ALA A 5 19.89 15.02 3.77
C ALA A 5 18.75 15.93 3.31
N PHE A 6 18.15 15.61 2.18
CA PHE A 6 16.80 16.05 1.87
C PHE A 6 15.89 15.43 2.95
N ASP A 7 15.54 16.17 3.99
CA ASP A 7 14.48 15.79 4.93
C ASP A 7 13.13 15.91 4.22
N VAL A 8 12.82 14.92 3.39
CA VAL A 8 11.44 14.57 3.12
C VAL A 8 10.92 14.02 4.44
N ARG A 9 10.10 14.81 5.15
CA ARG A 9 9.39 14.43 6.37
C ARG A 9 8.51 13.20 6.10
N LEU A 10 9.13 12.02 6.03
CA LEU A 10 8.39 10.77 5.92
C LEU A 10 7.54 10.67 7.18
N PRO A 11 6.23 10.38 7.04
CA PRO A 11 5.38 10.21 8.20
C PRO A 11 5.99 9.14 9.10
N ARG A 12 5.93 9.36 10.41
CA ARG A 12 6.39 8.41 11.44
C ARG A 12 5.19 7.83 12.15
N CYS A 13 5.35 6.62 12.66
CA CYS A 13 4.35 6.00 13.52
C CYS A 13 4.00 6.90 14.70
N GLU A 14 2.72 6.93 15.08
CA GLU A 14 2.18 7.73 16.19
C GLU A 14 2.67 7.22 17.57
N ALA A 15 3.26 6.02 17.63
CA ALA A 15 3.82 5.46 18.85
C ALA A 15 5.11 6.20 19.26
N PRO A 16 5.26 6.56 20.55
CA PRO A 16 6.41 7.31 21.04
C PRO A 16 7.71 6.52 20.83
N GLY A 17 8.71 7.17 20.21
CA GLY A 17 10.01 6.55 19.91
C GLY A 17 10.03 5.64 18.69
N CYS A 18 8.91 5.46 17.98
CA CYS A 18 8.87 4.64 16.79
C CYS A 18 9.32 5.42 15.54
N VAL A 19 10.38 4.96 14.89
CA VAL A 19 10.91 5.53 13.63
C VAL A 19 10.42 4.79 12.38
N ARG A 20 9.56 3.77 12.54
CA ARG A 20 9.01 3.01 11.42
C ARG A 20 8.02 3.86 10.62
N GLN A 21 7.99 3.62 9.32
CA GLN A 21 7.01 4.23 8.43
C GLN A 21 5.61 3.71 8.79
N PRO A 22 4.63 4.59 8.98
CA PRO A 22 3.28 4.20 9.27
C PRO A 22 2.58 3.86 7.96
N TRP A 23 1.96 2.70 7.94
CA TRP A 23 1.22 2.20 6.80
C TRP A 23 -0.16 1.67 7.19
N PHE A 24 -0.54 1.72 8.47
CA PHE A 24 -1.87 1.38 8.99
C PHE A 24 -2.63 2.62 9.45
N ASN A 25 -3.93 2.66 9.20
CA ASN A 25 -4.85 3.66 9.75
C ASN A 25 -6.25 3.08 9.82
N TYR A 26 -7.16 3.71 10.55
CA TYR A 26 -8.58 3.37 10.51
C TYR A 26 -9.16 3.55 9.10
N ALA A 27 -10.23 2.82 8.78
CA ALA A 27 -10.83 2.74 7.43
C ALA A 27 -11.13 4.09 6.74
N ARG A 28 -11.29 5.19 7.50
CA ARG A 28 -11.53 6.55 6.96
C ARG A 28 -10.26 7.38 6.76
N GLY A 29 -9.12 6.84 7.15
CA GLY A 29 -7.86 7.55 7.25
C GLY A 29 -7.04 7.54 5.96
N ARG A 30 -6.57 8.72 5.53
CA ARG A 30 -5.83 8.88 4.26
C ARG A 30 -4.30 8.75 4.37
N LYS A 31 -3.75 8.68 5.58
CA LYS A 31 -2.30 8.62 5.85
C LYS A 31 -2.01 7.54 6.88
N GLY A 32 -0.93 6.78 6.76
CA GLY A 32 -0.55 5.86 7.83
C GLY A 32 -0.41 6.61 9.15
N ARG A 33 -1.01 6.08 10.22
CA ARG A 33 -0.84 6.52 11.61
C ARG A 33 0.03 5.53 12.39
N ALA A 34 -0.14 4.24 12.14
CA ALA A 34 0.57 3.19 12.83
C ALA A 34 1.43 2.37 11.87
N CYS A 35 2.52 1.79 12.37
CA CYS A 35 3.19 0.68 11.70
C CYS A 35 2.49 -0.64 12.03
N ASP A 36 2.93 -1.71 11.38
CA ASP A 36 2.54 -3.10 11.65
C ASP A 36 2.57 -3.52 13.11
N LEU A 37 3.59 -3.07 13.84
CA LEU A 37 3.76 -3.41 15.25
C LEU A 37 2.83 -2.62 16.19
N HIS A 38 2.33 -1.47 15.74
CA HIS A 38 1.54 -0.55 16.58
C HIS A 38 0.13 -0.34 16.02
N GLN A 39 -0.35 -1.25 15.18
CA GLN A 39 -1.71 -1.20 14.67
C GLN A 39 -2.70 -1.49 15.80
N ALA A 40 -3.71 -0.63 15.96
CA ALA A 40 -4.81 -0.89 16.85
C ALA A 40 -5.84 -1.83 16.18
N PRO A 41 -6.65 -2.56 16.97
CA PRO A 41 -7.79 -3.31 16.43
C PRO A 41 -8.69 -2.39 15.58
N GLY A 42 -8.96 -2.80 14.34
CA GLY A 42 -9.75 -2.01 13.38
C GLY A 42 -8.94 -1.02 12.53
N MET A 43 -7.62 -0.95 12.69
CA MET A 43 -6.76 -0.31 11.70
C MET A 43 -6.53 -1.24 10.51
N VAL A 44 -6.52 -0.67 9.31
CA VAL A 44 -6.27 -1.33 8.03
C VAL A 44 -5.05 -0.70 7.34
N PRO A 45 -4.34 -1.43 6.48
CA PRO A 45 -3.29 -0.88 5.64
C PRO A 45 -3.81 0.27 4.76
N VAL A 46 -3.12 1.42 4.78
CA VAL A 46 -3.43 2.64 4.02
C VAL A 46 -2.97 2.51 2.57
N GLU A 47 -1.83 1.88 2.35
CA GLU A 47 -1.37 1.51 1.03
C GLU A 47 -1.86 0.08 0.76
N ALA A 48 -2.83 -0.05 -0.13
CA ALA A 48 -3.09 -1.31 -0.83
C ALA A 48 -3.29 -2.53 0.07
N ALA A 49 -4.51 -2.82 0.50
CA ALA A 49 -4.79 -4.23 0.81
C ALA A 49 -4.46 -5.06 -0.45
N SER A 50 -3.64 -6.09 -0.31
CA SER A 50 -3.48 -7.08 -1.36
C SER A 50 -4.84 -7.70 -1.66
N CYS A 51 -5.03 -8.20 -2.87
CA CYS A 51 -6.25 -8.91 -3.21
C CYS A 51 -6.46 -10.08 -2.24
N LEU A 52 -7.68 -10.20 -1.72
CA LEU A 52 -8.07 -11.27 -0.80
C LEU A 52 -8.03 -12.67 -1.43
N ALA A 53 -7.98 -12.77 -2.76
CA ALA A 53 -7.83 -14.04 -3.45
C ALA A 53 -6.49 -14.71 -3.06
N ARG A 54 -6.54 -15.99 -2.68
CA ARG A 54 -5.35 -16.73 -2.22
C ARG A 54 -4.27 -16.69 -3.30
N GLY A 55 -3.09 -16.20 -2.92
CA GLY A 55 -1.93 -16.14 -3.82
C GLY A 55 -1.95 -14.99 -4.83
N CYS A 56 -2.85 -14.02 -4.70
CA CYS A 56 -2.87 -12.86 -5.60
C CYS A 56 -2.03 -11.70 -5.01
N PRO A 57 -0.88 -11.36 -5.61
CA PRO A 57 -0.07 -10.22 -5.18
C PRO A 57 -0.63 -8.88 -5.69
N THR A 58 -1.68 -8.91 -6.50
CA THR A 58 -2.27 -7.70 -7.11
C THR A 58 -2.94 -6.84 -6.05
N ARG A 59 -2.75 -5.52 -6.15
CA ARG A 59 -3.40 -4.55 -5.28
C ARG A 59 -4.92 -4.63 -5.41
N ALA A 60 -5.61 -4.60 -4.28
CA ALA A 60 -7.06 -4.50 -4.23
C ALA A 60 -7.53 -3.05 -4.45
N PHE A 61 -8.50 -2.91 -5.34
CA PHE A 61 -9.16 -1.64 -5.67
C PHE A 61 -10.68 -1.74 -5.57
N PHE A 62 -11.23 -2.95 -5.68
CA PHE A 62 -12.66 -3.21 -5.75
C PHE A 62 -13.20 -3.67 -4.40
N ASN A 63 -14.37 -3.16 -4.05
CA ASN A 63 -15.17 -3.61 -2.90
C ASN A 63 -16.65 -3.24 -3.12
N TYR A 64 -17.54 -3.63 -2.21
CA TYR A 64 -18.94 -3.22 -2.25
C TYR A 64 -19.12 -1.70 -2.02
N PRO A 65 -20.17 -1.09 -2.59
CA PRO A 65 -20.46 0.32 -2.41
C PRO A 65 -20.63 0.66 -0.92
N GLY A 66 -20.00 1.75 -0.48
CA GLY A 66 -19.98 2.19 0.92
C GLY A 66 -18.71 1.80 1.68
N GLU A 67 -17.90 0.91 1.13
CA GLU A 67 -16.61 0.53 1.71
C GLU A 67 -15.50 1.50 1.29
N ALA A 68 -14.58 1.83 2.20
CA ALA A 68 -13.53 2.82 1.96
C ALA A 68 -12.22 2.21 1.40
N CYS A 69 -12.10 0.89 1.40
CA CYS A 69 -10.88 0.16 1.03
C CYS A 69 -11.20 -0.99 0.07
N GLY A 70 -10.37 -1.16 -0.96
CA GLY A 70 -10.47 -2.30 -1.86
C GLY A 70 -10.16 -3.61 -1.14
N LYS A 71 -10.93 -4.67 -1.40
CA LYS A 71 -10.68 -6.04 -0.93
C LYS A 71 -10.20 -6.96 -2.04
N LEU A 72 -10.60 -6.69 -3.28
CA LEU A 72 -10.28 -7.52 -4.44
C LEU A 72 -9.66 -6.66 -5.56
N CYS A 73 -8.85 -7.29 -6.40
CA CYS A 73 -8.33 -6.65 -7.60
C CYS A 73 -9.36 -6.71 -8.73
N GLY A 74 -9.10 -6.02 -9.84
CA GLY A 74 -9.99 -6.03 -11.00
C GLY A 74 -10.18 -7.40 -11.65
N GLN A 75 -9.33 -8.38 -11.37
CA GLN A 75 -9.51 -9.76 -11.87
C GLN A 75 -10.34 -10.65 -10.93
N HIS A 76 -10.40 -10.31 -9.64
CA HIS A 76 -11.05 -11.14 -8.63
C HIS A 76 -12.26 -10.46 -8.00
N HIS A 77 -12.76 -9.36 -8.58
CA HIS A 77 -13.96 -8.69 -8.09
C HIS A 77 -15.21 -9.48 -8.47
N PHE A 78 -16.26 -9.35 -7.66
CA PHE A 78 -17.57 -9.97 -7.89
C PHE A 78 -18.56 -8.97 -8.51
N GLU A 79 -19.64 -9.45 -9.11
CA GLU A 79 -20.75 -8.60 -9.56
C GLU A 79 -21.28 -7.73 -8.41
N GLY A 80 -21.51 -6.45 -8.69
CA GLY A 80 -21.94 -5.46 -7.70
C GLY A 80 -20.81 -4.80 -6.89
N MET A 81 -19.56 -5.18 -7.11
CA MET A 81 -18.41 -4.44 -6.57
C MET A 81 -18.04 -3.26 -7.45
N VAL A 82 -17.62 -2.16 -6.82
CA VAL A 82 -17.18 -0.93 -7.46
C VAL A 82 -15.73 -0.63 -7.10
N ASP A 83 -15.06 0.15 -7.93
CA ASP A 83 -13.77 0.71 -7.59
C ASP A 83 -13.93 1.74 -6.47
N VAL A 84 -13.44 1.40 -5.29
CA VAL A 84 -13.54 2.25 -4.09
C VAL A 84 -12.27 3.06 -3.85
N VAL A 85 -11.23 2.87 -4.67
CA VAL A 85 -9.95 3.53 -4.52
C VAL A 85 -9.80 4.61 -5.61
N PRO A 86 -9.82 5.90 -5.26
CA PRO A 86 -9.68 6.97 -6.25
C PRO A 86 -8.31 6.90 -6.95
N ASP A 87 -8.29 7.35 -8.20
CA ASP A 87 -7.12 7.28 -9.09
C ASP A 87 -5.86 7.92 -8.49
N GLU A 88 -6.00 9.03 -7.76
CA GLU A 88 -4.90 9.70 -7.04
C GLU A 88 -4.17 8.80 -6.03
N LYS A 89 -4.87 7.77 -5.50
CA LYS A 89 -4.35 6.80 -4.53
C LYS A 89 -3.84 5.53 -5.19
N LYS A 90 -4.13 5.33 -6.48
CA LYS A 90 -3.55 4.23 -7.25
C LYS A 90 -2.08 4.59 -7.47
N PRO A 91 -1.17 3.61 -7.35
CA PRO A 91 0.21 3.90 -7.66
C PRO A 91 0.23 4.31 -9.14
N ARG A 92 0.88 5.44 -9.46
CA ARG A 92 1.21 5.80 -10.85
C ARG A 92 2.28 4.81 -11.33
N THR A 93 1.91 3.54 -11.49
CA THR A 93 2.82 2.53 -12.01
C THR A 93 2.99 2.82 -13.49
N ALA A 94 4.10 3.48 -13.85
CA ALA A 94 4.83 2.96 -15.00
C ALA A 94 5.12 1.48 -14.64
N PRO A 95 4.80 0.52 -15.52
CA PRO A 95 5.06 -0.88 -15.25
C PRO A 95 6.55 -1.02 -14.99
N THR A 96 6.94 -1.23 -13.72
CA THR A 96 8.25 -1.78 -13.39
C THR A 96 8.19 -3.23 -13.83
N PHE A 97 8.37 -3.46 -15.13
CA PHE A 97 8.86 -4.74 -15.61
C PHE A 97 10.13 -4.99 -14.82
N ALA A 98 10.12 -6.08 -14.05
CA ALA A 98 11.29 -6.59 -13.40
C ALA A 98 12.45 -6.62 -14.42
N ARG A 99 13.53 -5.86 -14.17
CA ARG A 99 14.82 -6.20 -14.75
C ARG A 99 15.22 -7.51 -14.08
N ALA A 100 14.86 -8.62 -14.70
CA ALA A 100 15.46 -9.90 -14.43
C ALA A 100 16.98 -9.72 -14.53
N ALA A 101 17.68 -10.05 -13.45
CA ALA A 101 19.12 -10.26 -13.47
C ALA A 101 19.40 -11.38 -14.47
N GLY A 102 20.04 -11.03 -15.59
CA GLY A 102 20.62 -11.97 -16.53
C GLY A 102 22.13 -11.91 -16.38
N ASP A 103 22.67 -12.88 -15.65
CA ASP A 103 24.07 -13.25 -15.64
C ASP A 103 24.54 -13.50 -17.09
N ARG A 104 25.66 -12.87 -17.47
CA ARG A 104 26.44 -13.32 -18.62
C ARG A 104 27.91 -13.07 -18.30
N GLY A 105 28.57 -14.15 -17.88
CA GLY A 105 30.02 -14.23 -17.90
C GLY A 105 30.55 -14.07 -19.33
N GLU A 106 31.67 -13.37 -19.46
CA GLU A 106 32.56 -13.45 -20.61
C GLU A 106 33.96 -13.72 -20.06
N GLY A 107 34.67 -14.63 -20.74
CA GLY A 107 35.94 -15.23 -20.31
C GLY A 107 37.17 -14.39 -20.55
#